data_AF-A0A957QLB8-F1
#
_entry.id   AF-A0A957QLB8-F1
#
_cell.length_a   1.000
_cell.length_b   1.000
_cell.length_c   1.000
_cell.angle_alpha   90.00
_cell.angle_beta   90.00
_cell.angle_gamma   90.00
#
_symmetry.space_group_name_H-M   'P 1'
#
loop_
_entity.id
_entity.type
_entity.pdbx_description
1 polymer ?
#
loop_
_entity_poly.entity_id
_entity_poly.type
_entity_poly.pdbx_seq_one_letter_code
_entity_poly.pdbx_strand_id
1 'polypeptide(L)'
;MNQAPPKTRAGAAQRQPQRRNPYEEKKGKGGTAKWVGRLLLFFVALTLCAAASLLLFWRYQQAQAGGRITIEGGDPNLGLVERAYLQTYLATRAGRLEEPAGSGSQPLTFIVDTGESANQIAANLQAAGLLNDPTLFLNYVQYYGLDAQLEAGSYELDPQMTVPDMAAQLTHAVAQEIVVRFLEGWRSEEMANYLATTRPAAVDSQAFLAIVQREAPFDLQPYSFLASHPAEASLEGFLFPDTYHLPLDADATYLVDLMLKNFGERVNPTMRQLIGAQGLSLREAVTLASIV
;
A
#
# COMPACT_ATOMS: atom_id res chain seq x y z
N MET A 1 -37.72 99.73 99.08
CA MET A 1 -36.85 100.90 99.36
C MET A 1 -35.42 100.59 98.92
N ASN A 2 -34.59 101.65 98.85
CA ASN A 2 -33.13 101.67 98.68
C ASN A 2 -32.54 101.09 97.38
N GLN A 3 -32.08 102.02 96.54
CA GLN A 3 -30.99 101.85 95.57
C GLN A 3 -29.64 102.20 96.26
N ALA A 4 -28.58 102.36 95.45
CA ALA A 4 -27.30 103.03 95.72
C ALA A 4 -26.06 102.11 95.99
N PRO A 5 -24.82 102.52 95.58
CA PRO A 5 -24.32 102.08 94.27
C PRO A 5 -22.84 101.53 94.22
N PRO A 6 -21.84 102.00 93.41
CA PRO A 6 -21.37 101.21 92.25
C PRO A 6 -19.83 101.21 91.92
N LYS A 7 -19.48 100.69 90.71
CA LYS A 7 -18.24 100.94 89.90
C LYS A 7 -16.94 100.25 90.41
N THR A 8 -15.91 99.89 89.61
CA THR A 8 -15.60 99.98 88.13
C THR A 8 -14.68 98.76 87.73
N ARG A 9 -13.93 98.60 86.60
CA ARG A 9 -13.44 99.47 85.50
C ARG A 9 -13.26 98.70 84.15
N ALA A 10 -12.16 98.97 83.42
CA ALA A 10 -11.67 98.40 82.15
C ALA A 10 -11.06 96.98 82.33
N GLY A 11 -10.67 96.18 81.31
CA GLY A 11 -10.41 96.34 79.86
C GLY A 11 -9.16 95.51 79.48
N ALA A 12 -8.78 95.21 78.24
CA ALA A 12 -9.28 95.55 76.89
C ALA A 12 -8.68 94.57 75.83
N ALA A 13 -8.99 94.80 74.52
CA ALA A 13 -8.21 94.38 73.32
C ALA A 13 -8.13 92.86 72.95
N GLN A 14 -7.87 92.44 71.70
CA GLN A 14 -8.31 92.91 70.37
C GLN A 14 -8.08 91.79 69.31
N ARG A 15 -8.93 91.79 68.26
CA ARG A 15 -8.94 90.97 67.02
C ARG A 15 -7.60 90.42 66.48
N GLN A 16 -7.60 89.22 65.88
CA GLN A 16 -7.57 89.02 64.39
C GLN A 16 -7.84 87.54 63.95
N PRO A 17 -8.15 87.26 62.66
CA PRO A 17 -8.71 85.96 62.20
C PRO A 17 -7.79 85.09 61.33
N GLN A 18 -8.12 83.80 61.15
CA GLN A 18 -7.50 82.92 60.14
C GLN A 18 -8.49 82.17 59.23
N ARG A 19 -8.54 82.66 57.98
CA ARG A 19 -8.70 81.98 56.67
C ARG A 19 -9.43 80.62 56.58
N ARG A 20 -10.46 80.57 55.71
CA ARG A 20 -10.87 79.34 55.00
C ARG A 20 -9.73 78.86 54.08
N ASN A 21 -9.58 77.54 53.91
CA ASN A 21 -8.62 76.93 52.99
C ASN A 21 -9.30 76.55 51.65
N PRO A 22 -8.86 77.07 50.48
CA PRO A 22 -9.56 76.92 49.21
C PRO A 22 -8.96 75.84 48.30
N TYR A 23 -8.80 74.60 48.79
CA TYR A 23 -8.34 73.48 47.98
C TYR A 23 -9.30 72.29 48.04
N GLU A 24 -10.02 72.08 46.95
CA GLU A 24 -10.59 70.77 46.61
C GLU A 24 -9.44 69.80 46.29
N GLU A 25 -9.53 68.56 46.77
CA GLU A 25 -9.17 67.41 45.94
C GLU A 25 -9.88 66.13 46.43
N LYS A 26 -10.74 65.55 45.58
CA LYS A 26 -11.37 64.24 45.86
C LYS A 26 -10.36 63.11 45.59
N LYS A 27 -9.48 62.80 46.55
CA LYS A 27 -8.58 61.63 46.43
C LYS A 27 -9.35 60.31 46.47
N GLY A 28 -9.67 59.80 45.27
CA GLY A 28 -10.46 58.60 45.06
C GLY A 28 -9.75 57.32 45.50
N LYS A 29 -10.22 56.72 46.60
CA LYS A 29 -9.89 55.33 46.97
C LYS A 29 -10.51 54.35 45.97
N GLY A 30 -9.84 54.09 44.84
CA GLY A 30 -10.37 53.19 43.81
C GLY A 30 -9.43 52.72 42.69
N GLY A 31 -8.21 53.26 42.57
CA GLY A 31 -7.28 52.91 41.49
C GLY A 31 -6.54 51.58 41.70
N THR A 32 -5.85 51.43 42.84
CA THR A 32 -4.87 50.34 43.07
C THR A 32 -5.50 48.95 43.06
N ALA A 33 -6.60 48.74 43.77
CA ALA A 33 -7.29 47.44 43.83
C ALA A 33 -7.73 46.93 42.44
N LYS A 34 -8.18 47.84 41.56
CA LYS A 34 -8.57 47.49 40.17
C LYS A 34 -7.37 47.15 39.30
N TRP A 35 -6.18 47.68 39.61
CA TRP A 35 -4.94 47.39 38.89
C TRP A 35 -4.36 46.03 39.30
N VAL A 36 -4.33 45.74 40.61
CA VAL A 36 -3.92 44.42 41.15
C VAL A 36 -4.83 43.29 40.63
N GLY A 37 -6.15 43.50 40.62
CA GLY A 37 -7.09 42.52 40.05
C GLY A 37 -6.88 42.25 38.56
N ARG A 38 -6.52 43.28 37.77
CA ARG A 38 -6.17 43.14 36.35
C ARG A 38 -4.85 42.41 36.13
N LEU A 39 -3.84 42.65 36.95
CA LEU A 39 -2.57 41.88 36.92
C LEU A 39 -2.79 40.41 37.26
N LEU A 40 -3.57 40.09 38.29
CA LEU A 40 -3.91 38.71 38.65
C LEU A 40 -4.63 37.99 37.50
N LEU A 41 -5.62 38.63 36.87
CA LEU A 41 -6.30 38.08 35.69
C LEU A 41 -5.34 37.87 34.51
N PHE A 42 -4.38 38.78 34.28
CA PHE A 42 -3.37 38.62 33.24
C PHE A 42 -2.44 37.43 33.50
N PHE A 43 -1.96 37.24 34.73
CA PHE A 43 -1.13 36.07 35.08
C PHE A 43 -1.90 34.75 35.04
N VAL A 44 -3.19 34.74 35.41
CA VAL A 44 -4.06 33.55 35.25
C VAL A 44 -4.28 33.24 33.77
N ALA A 45 -4.54 34.23 32.93
CA ALA A 45 -4.64 34.03 31.47
C ALA A 45 -3.31 33.53 30.88
N LEU A 46 -2.18 34.11 31.29
CA LEU A 46 -0.85 33.70 30.82
C LEU A 46 -0.52 32.25 31.18
N THR A 47 -0.83 31.83 32.41
CA THR A 47 -0.60 30.46 32.88
C THR A 47 -1.56 29.45 32.24
N LEU A 48 -2.81 29.81 31.98
CA LEU A 48 -3.74 28.99 31.19
C LEU A 48 -3.28 28.84 29.73
N CYS A 49 -2.81 29.92 29.09
CA CYS A 49 -2.23 29.84 27.75
C CYS A 49 -0.95 28.99 27.72
N ALA A 50 -0.06 29.15 28.70
CA ALA A 50 1.16 28.33 28.81
C ALA A 50 0.83 26.85 29.03
N ALA A 51 -0.16 26.52 29.87
CA ALA A 51 -0.63 25.16 30.10
C ALA A 51 -1.29 24.56 28.85
N ALA A 52 -2.07 25.35 28.09
CA ALA A 52 -2.64 24.93 26.81
C ALA A 52 -1.55 24.66 25.76
N SER A 53 -0.54 25.54 25.64
CA SER A 53 0.61 25.32 24.76
C SER A 53 1.44 24.10 25.17
N LEU A 54 1.61 23.84 26.48
CA LEU A 54 2.26 22.63 26.99
C LEU A 54 1.44 21.37 26.69
N LEU A 55 0.12 21.41 26.82
CA LEU A 55 -0.77 20.30 26.45
C LEU A 55 -0.76 20.03 24.94
N LEU A 56 -0.73 21.08 24.11
CA LEU A 56 -0.60 20.96 22.66
C LEU A 56 0.77 20.42 22.25
N PHE A 57 1.85 20.90 22.88
CA PHE A 57 3.20 20.39 22.67
C PHE A 57 3.35 18.93 23.14
N TRP A 58 2.75 18.55 24.26
CA TRP A 58 2.77 17.18 24.76
C TRP A 58 1.92 16.25 23.88
N ARG A 59 0.76 16.71 23.38
CA ARG A 59 -0.03 16.01 22.34
C ARG A 59 0.77 15.84 21.04
N TYR A 60 1.52 16.85 20.61
CA TYR A 60 2.38 16.81 19.42
C TYR A 60 3.55 15.83 19.60
N GLN A 61 4.23 15.86 20.75
CA GLN A 61 5.26 14.89 21.13
C GLN A 61 4.70 13.46 21.18
N GLN A 62 3.53 13.26 21.78
CA GLN A 62 2.86 11.96 21.86
C GLN A 62 2.44 11.44 20.47
N ALA A 63 2.07 12.32 19.54
CA ALA A 63 1.80 11.96 18.15
C ALA A 63 3.05 11.58 17.34
N GLN A 64 4.24 12.03 17.75
CA GLN A 64 5.53 11.60 17.17
C GLN A 64 6.19 10.42 17.91
N ALA A 65 5.53 9.86 18.93
CA ALA A 65 6.04 8.72 19.69
C ALA A 65 5.59 7.35 19.14
N GLY A 66 4.72 7.33 18.12
CA GLY A 66 4.24 6.11 17.47
C GLY A 66 4.89 5.91 16.11
N GLY A 67 5.60 4.79 15.97
CA GLY A 67 6.15 4.28 14.72
C GLY A 67 7.42 4.94 14.21
N ARG A 68 8.32 4.13 13.65
CA ARG A 68 9.65 4.56 13.14
C ARG A 68 9.80 4.33 11.63
N ILE A 69 8.69 4.42 10.90
CA ILE A 69 8.71 4.55 9.44
C ILE A 69 9.13 5.98 9.07
N THR A 70 10.42 6.17 8.78
CA THR A 70 10.89 7.39 8.11
C THR A 70 10.40 7.36 6.67
N ILE A 71 9.46 8.23 6.31
CA ILE A 71 8.89 8.31 4.95
C ILE A 71 9.93 8.94 4.01
N GLU A 72 10.85 8.11 3.53
CA GLU A 72 11.91 8.42 2.57
C GLU A 72 11.72 7.60 1.29
N GLY A 73 12.54 7.85 0.25
CA GLY A 73 12.65 6.97 -0.91
C GLY A 73 11.50 6.98 -1.94
N GLY A 74 10.41 7.72 -1.72
CA GLY A 74 9.26 7.75 -2.63
C GLY A 74 9.58 8.15 -4.08
N ASP A 75 8.66 7.88 -5.01
CA ASP A 75 8.84 7.89 -6.46
C ASP A 75 9.49 9.18 -7.00
N PRO A 76 10.61 9.09 -7.76
CA PRO A 76 11.28 10.25 -8.35
C PRO A 76 10.45 11.01 -9.40
N ASN A 77 9.38 10.43 -9.95
CA ASN A 77 8.57 11.07 -10.99
C ASN A 77 7.49 12.03 -10.42
N LEU A 78 7.13 11.91 -9.14
CA LEU A 78 6.14 12.76 -8.47
C LEU A 78 6.50 14.25 -8.51
N GLY A 79 5.52 15.09 -8.84
CA GLY A 79 5.69 16.55 -8.82
C GLY A 79 6.04 17.06 -7.42
N LEU A 80 6.94 18.05 -7.30
CA LEU A 80 7.49 18.51 -6.02
C LEU A 80 6.43 18.85 -4.96
N VAL A 81 5.31 19.47 -5.37
CA VAL A 81 4.19 19.82 -4.47
C VAL A 81 3.40 18.58 -4.02
N GLU A 82 3.18 17.65 -4.94
CA GLU A 82 2.46 16.39 -4.69
C GLU A 82 3.28 15.45 -3.79
N ARG A 83 4.58 15.29 -4.09
CA ARG A 83 5.54 14.59 -3.23
C ARG A 83 5.55 15.16 -1.80
N ALA A 84 5.58 16.49 -1.66
CA ALA A 84 5.56 17.15 -0.35
C ALA A 84 4.22 16.95 0.39
N TYR A 85 3.09 16.97 -0.32
CA TYR A 85 1.77 16.65 0.23
C TYR A 85 1.72 15.20 0.71
N LEU A 86 2.06 14.22 -0.15
CA LEU A 86 2.01 12.79 0.17
C LEU A 86 2.97 12.42 1.30
N GLN A 87 4.21 12.92 1.28
CA GLN A 87 5.17 12.71 2.37
C GLN A 87 4.65 13.26 3.70
N THR A 88 4.01 14.44 3.69
CA THR A 88 3.39 15.01 4.90
C THR A 88 2.14 14.23 5.34
N TYR A 89 1.32 13.77 4.40
CA TYR A 89 0.12 12.96 4.66
C TYR A 89 0.46 11.64 5.34
N LEU A 90 1.50 10.95 4.84
CA LEU A 90 1.97 9.68 5.38
C LEU A 90 2.75 9.86 6.68
N ALA A 91 3.64 10.85 6.78
CA ALA A 91 4.38 11.12 8.03
C ALA A 91 3.45 11.51 9.19
N THR A 92 2.33 12.20 8.92
CA THR A 92 1.29 12.48 9.93
C THR A 92 0.38 11.29 10.25
N ARG A 93 0.56 10.15 9.59
CA ARG A 93 -0.19 8.89 9.77
C ARG A 93 0.72 7.66 9.96
N ALA A 94 2.02 7.83 10.21
CA ALA A 94 2.98 6.73 10.19
C ALA A 94 2.57 5.55 11.09
N GLY A 95 2.05 5.82 12.30
CA GLY A 95 1.52 4.77 13.18
C GLY A 95 0.36 3.94 12.60
N ARG A 96 -0.47 4.49 11.70
CA ARG A 96 -1.52 3.73 10.99
C ARG A 96 -0.98 2.81 9.90
N LEU A 97 0.24 3.05 9.43
CA LEU A 97 0.94 2.12 8.53
C LEU A 97 1.57 0.95 9.31
N GLU A 98 1.57 0.99 10.65
CA GLU A 98 1.94 -0.11 11.54
C GLU A 98 0.70 -0.79 12.18
N GLU A 99 -0.51 -0.29 11.92
CA GLU A 99 -1.80 -0.88 12.34
C GLU A 99 -2.33 -1.86 11.26
N PRO A 100 -3.18 -2.85 11.65
CA PRO A 100 -3.91 -3.70 10.72
C PRO A 100 -4.63 -2.93 9.61
N ALA A 101 -4.40 -3.32 8.36
CA ALA A 101 -5.03 -2.72 7.20
C ALA A 101 -6.55 -2.89 7.24
N GLY A 102 -7.05 -4.06 7.65
CA GLY A 102 -8.46 -4.44 7.68
C GLY A 102 -9.01 -4.67 9.08
N SER A 103 -10.21 -5.25 9.15
CA SER A 103 -10.90 -5.52 10.43
C SER A 103 -11.46 -6.95 10.56
N GLY A 104 -11.26 -7.79 9.55
CA GLY A 104 -11.44 -9.25 9.66
C GLY A 104 -10.36 -9.93 10.51
N SER A 105 -10.54 -11.23 10.77
CA SER A 105 -9.65 -12.02 11.65
C SER A 105 -9.19 -13.35 11.06
N GLN A 106 -9.33 -13.53 9.75
CA GLN A 106 -8.91 -14.71 8.97
C GLN A 106 -8.47 -14.23 7.59
N PRO A 107 -7.47 -14.87 6.95
CA PRO A 107 -7.14 -14.64 5.54
C PRO A 107 -8.33 -14.87 4.60
N LEU A 108 -8.32 -14.15 3.48
CA LEU A 108 -9.35 -14.21 2.45
C LEU A 108 -8.70 -14.16 1.06
N THR A 109 -9.15 -15.06 0.18
CA THR A 109 -8.88 -15.00 -1.26
C THR A 109 -9.49 -13.73 -1.86
N PHE A 110 -8.64 -12.83 -2.31
CA PHE A 110 -8.98 -11.59 -3.00
C PHE A 110 -8.51 -11.66 -4.46
N ILE A 111 -9.31 -11.13 -5.39
CA ILE A 111 -9.02 -11.17 -6.83
C ILE A 111 -8.97 -9.74 -7.36
N VAL A 112 -7.92 -9.44 -8.14
CA VAL A 112 -7.79 -8.21 -8.94
C VAL A 112 -7.99 -8.58 -10.41
N ASP A 113 -9.06 -8.08 -11.02
CA ASP A 113 -9.35 -8.29 -12.44
C ASP A 113 -8.40 -7.49 -13.36
N THR A 114 -8.18 -8.00 -14.57
CA THR A 114 -7.29 -7.37 -15.55
C THR A 114 -7.77 -5.96 -15.94
N GLY A 115 -7.01 -4.94 -15.56
CA GLY A 115 -7.30 -3.54 -15.86
C GLY A 115 -8.10 -2.80 -14.78
N GLU A 116 -8.26 -3.36 -13.58
CA GLU A 116 -8.68 -2.56 -12.43
C GLU A 116 -7.65 -1.46 -12.13
N SER A 117 -8.13 -0.25 -11.86
CA SER A 117 -7.28 0.82 -11.32
C SER A 117 -7.06 0.66 -9.81
N ALA A 118 -5.99 1.23 -9.27
CA ALA A 118 -5.72 1.26 -7.82
C ALA A 118 -6.92 1.77 -6.99
N ASN A 119 -7.75 2.67 -7.53
CA ASN A 119 -8.97 3.16 -6.89
C ASN A 119 -10.08 2.10 -6.80
N GLN A 120 -10.21 1.23 -7.80
CA GLN A 120 -11.15 0.10 -7.78
C GLN A 120 -10.64 -0.97 -6.80
N ILE A 121 -9.36 -1.33 -6.89
CA ILE A 121 -8.70 -2.27 -5.97
C ILE A 121 -8.91 -1.83 -4.51
N ALA A 122 -8.64 -0.56 -4.19
CA ALA A 122 -8.82 -0.02 -2.84
C ALA A 122 -10.30 -0.02 -2.37
N ALA A 123 -11.26 0.18 -3.28
CA ALA A 123 -12.70 0.08 -2.97
C ALA A 123 -13.14 -1.38 -2.76
N ASN A 124 -12.63 -2.31 -3.58
CA ASN A 124 -12.90 -3.74 -3.50
C ASN A 124 -12.32 -4.34 -2.21
N LEU A 125 -11.09 -3.97 -1.83
CA LEU A 125 -10.48 -4.33 -0.55
C LEU A 125 -11.30 -3.83 0.65
N GLN A 126 -11.85 -2.62 0.57
CA GLN A 126 -12.73 -2.10 1.62
C GLN A 126 -14.07 -2.85 1.68
N ALA A 127 -14.67 -3.15 0.53
CA ALA A 127 -15.90 -3.95 0.46
C ALA A 127 -15.71 -5.38 1.02
N ALA A 128 -14.52 -5.95 0.87
CA ALA A 128 -14.12 -7.24 1.43
C ALA A 128 -13.75 -7.20 2.94
N GLY A 129 -13.69 -6.02 3.56
CA GLY A 129 -13.25 -5.85 4.96
C GLY A 129 -11.73 -5.99 5.18
N LEU A 130 -10.97 -6.06 4.09
CA LEU A 130 -9.51 -6.13 4.07
C LEU A 130 -8.85 -4.76 4.26
N LEU A 131 -9.55 -3.65 3.97
CA LEU A 131 -9.00 -2.30 4.04
C LEU A 131 -9.93 -1.27 4.70
N ASN A 132 -9.51 -0.75 5.84
CA ASN A 132 -10.24 0.23 6.66
C ASN A 132 -10.14 1.66 6.10
N ASP A 133 -8.95 2.06 5.58
CA ASP A 133 -8.64 3.43 5.12
C ASP A 133 -8.08 3.41 3.68
N PRO A 134 -8.95 3.41 2.64
CA PRO A 134 -8.54 3.44 1.23
C PRO A 134 -7.66 4.62 0.86
N THR A 135 -7.84 5.78 1.50
CA THR A 135 -7.02 6.96 1.23
C THR A 135 -5.61 6.81 1.79
N LEU A 136 -5.42 6.08 2.89
CA LEU A 136 -4.08 5.71 3.37
C LEU A 136 -3.37 4.76 2.40
N PHE A 137 -4.06 3.72 1.92
CA PHE A 137 -3.50 2.80 0.91
C PHE A 137 -3.15 3.53 -0.39
N LEU A 138 -4.09 4.28 -0.98
CA LEU A 138 -3.88 5.01 -2.24
C LEU A 138 -2.71 5.99 -2.17
N ASN A 139 -2.65 6.80 -1.09
CA ASN A 139 -1.54 7.73 -0.90
C ASN A 139 -0.20 7.02 -0.63
N TYR A 140 -0.22 5.80 -0.07
CA TYR A 140 0.97 4.99 0.12
C TYR A 140 1.47 4.43 -1.22
N VAL A 141 0.62 3.75 -2.00
CA VAL A 141 1.01 3.19 -3.29
C VAL A 141 1.45 4.27 -4.28
N GLN A 142 0.76 5.42 -4.32
CA GLN A 142 1.16 6.55 -5.15
C GLN A 142 2.50 7.15 -4.70
N TYR A 143 2.75 7.31 -3.39
CA TYR A 143 4.01 7.88 -2.90
C TYR A 143 5.23 7.01 -3.26
N TYR A 144 5.06 5.69 -3.31
CA TYR A 144 6.12 4.74 -3.66
C TYR A 144 6.11 4.31 -5.14
N GLY A 145 5.20 4.84 -5.96
CA GLY A 145 5.05 4.47 -7.38
C GLY A 145 4.61 3.02 -7.61
N LEU A 146 3.98 2.40 -6.59
CA LEU A 146 3.47 1.04 -6.61
C LEU A 146 2.07 0.96 -7.26
N ASP A 147 1.38 2.07 -7.41
CA ASP A 147 0.04 2.17 -8.01
C ASP A 147 -0.01 1.74 -9.47
N ALA A 148 1.09 1.96 -10.21
CA ALA A 148 1.31 1.46 -11.57
C ALA A 148 1.96 0.06 -11.62
N GLN A 149 2.25 -0.55 -10.45
CA GLN A 149 2.86 -1.88 -10.31
C GLN A 149 1.90 -2.91 -9.68
N LEU A 150 0.66 -2.52 -9.33
CA LEU A 150 -0.36 -3.46 -8.85
C LEU A 150 -0.70 -4.43 -9.99
N GLU A 151 -0.56 -5.72 -9.72
CA GLU A 151 -0.78 -6.77 -10.72
C GLU A 151 -2.24 -7.26 -10.69
N ALA A 152 -2.68 -7.89 -11.79
CA ALA A 152 -3.93 -8.64 -11.82
C ALA A 152 -3.65 -10.09 -11.42
N GLY A 153 -4.53 -10.69 -10.62
CA GLY A 153 -4.30 -12.03 -10.07
C GLY A 153 -5.12 -12.33 -8.82
N SER A 154 -4.78 -13.44 -8.16
CA SER A 154 -5.37 -13.86 -6.90
C SER A 154 -4.37 -13.67 -5.76
N TYR A 155 -4.88 -13.32 -4.58
CA TYR A 155 -4.08 -13.01 -3.40
C TYR A 155 -4.74 -13.57 -2.15
N GLU A 156 -4.00 -14.32 -1.33
CA GLU A 156 -4.43 -14.64 0.03
C GLU A 156 -4.04 -13.49 0.96
N LEU A 157 -5.01 -12.62 1.29
CA LEU A 157 -4.78 -11.42 2.10
C LEU A 157 -5.32 -11.63 3.52
N ASP A 158 -4.44 -11.54 4.53
CA ASP A 158 -4.82 -11.46 5.94
C ASP A 158 -5.21 -10.01 6.29
N PRO A 159 -6.44 -9.73 6.76
CA PRO A 159 -6.84 -8.40 7.22
C PRO A 159 -5.95 -7.82 8.35
N GLN A 160 -5.15 -8.65 9.02
CA GLN A 160 -4.20 -8.24 10.07
C GLN A 160 -2.83 -7.76 9.55
N MET A 161 -2.53 -7.91 8.25
CA MET A 161 -1.29 -7.36 7.66
C MET A 161 -1.32 -5.82 7.62
N THR A 162 -0.16 -5.18 7.48
CA THR A 162 -0.08 -3.72 7.39
C THR A 162 -0.38 -3.21 5.97
N VAL A 163 -0.68 -1.91 5.82
CA VAL A 163 -0.83 -1.28 4.49
C VAL A 163 0.44 -1.42 3.61
N PRO A 164 1.67 -1.24 4.15
CA PRO A 164 2.91 -1.61 3.45
C PRO A 164 2.98 -3.05 2.94
N ASP A 165 2.64 -4.03 3.79
CA ASP A 165 2.69 -5.46 3.41
C ASP A 165 1.67 -5.77 2.32
N MET A 166 0.44 -5.26 2.47
CA MET A 166 -0.64 -5.42 1.50
C MET A 166 -0.28 -4.82 0.13
N ALA A 167 0.33 -3.64 0.12
CA ALA A 167 0.80 -3.01 -1.11
C ALA A 167 1.89 -3.84 -1.79
N ALA A 168 2.89 -4.33 -1.03
CA ALA A 168 3.98 -5.15 -1.57
C ALA A 168 3.50 -6.54 -2.05
N GLN A 169 2.48 -7.11 -1.42
CA GLN A 169 1.85 -8.34 -1.89
C GLN A 169 1.03 -8.11 -3.16
N LEU A 170 0.28 -7.01 -3.27
CA LEU A 170 -0.49 -6.69 -4.48
C LEU A 170 0.37 -6.33 -5.70
N THR A 171 1.63 -5.93 -5.52
CA THR A 171 2.59 -5.79 -6.63
C THR A 171 3.23 -7.11 -7.09
N HIS A 172 2.87 -8.25 -6.47
CA HIS A 172 3.42 -9.57 -6.79
C HIS A 172 2.30 -10.63 -6.79
N ALA A 173 1.67 -10.84 -7.93
CA ALA A 173 0.57 -11.79 -8.11
C ALA A 173 0.96 -13.21 -7.66
N VAL A 174 0.26 -13.72 -6.65
CA VAL A 174 0.36 -15.12 -6.25
C VAL A 174 -0.48 -15.94 -7.23
N ALA A 175 0.11 -16.24 -8.39
CA ALA A 175 -0.52 -17.07 -9.40
C ALA A 175 -1.04 -18.38 -8.77
N GLN A 176 -2.36 -18.60 -8.82
CA GLN A 176 -2.93 -19.88 -8.44
C GLN A 176 -2.61 -20.90 -9.53
N GLU A 177 -1.54 -21.67 -9.29
CA GLU A 177 -1.06 -22.68 -10.22
C GLU A 177 -1.83 -24.00 -10.07
N ILE A 178 -2.39 -24.49 -11.18
CA ILE A 178 -2.88 -25.86 -11.31
C ILE A 178 -1.72 -26.74 -11.79
N VAL A 179 -1.39 -27.75 -11.00
CA VAL A 179 -0.27 -28.67 -11.27
C VAL A 179 -0.75 -29.83 -12.16
N VAL A 180 -0.14 -29.98 -13.33
CA VAL A 180 -0.48 -30.98 -14.35
C VAL A 180 0.74 -31.83 -14.66
N ARG A 181 0.68 -33.14 -14.40
CA ARG A 181 1.78 -34.07 -14.68
C ARG A 181 1.46 -35.02 -15.83
N PHE A 182 2.29 -34.96 -16.87
CA PHE A 182 2.32 -35.96 -17.94
C PHE A 182 3.41 -37.00 -17.64
N LEU A 183 3.24 -38.23 -18.13
CA LEU A 183 4.18 -39.32 -17.91
C LEU A 183 4.99 -39.63 -19.18
N GLU A 184 6.17 -40.20 -18.97
CA GLU A 184 7.02 -40.71 -20.05
C GLU A 184 6.29 -41.82 -20.84
N GLY A 185 6.50 -41.86 -22.16
CA GLY A 185 5.87 -42.82 -23.07
C GLY A 185 4.40 -42.53 -23.44
N TRP A 186 3.76 -41.52 -22.85
CA TRP A 186 2.42 -41.10 -23.27
C TRP A 186 2.42 -40.49 -24.67
N ARG A 187 1.43 -40.88 -25.48
CA ARG A 187 1.13 -40.25 -26.77
C ARG A 187 0.39 -38.93 -26.62
N SER A 188 0.41 -38.07 -27.64
CA SER A 188 -0.38 -36.82 -27.64
C SER A 188 -1.88 -37.05 -27.43
N GLU A 189 -2.48 -38.14 -27.94
CA GLU A 189 -3.89 -38.43 -27.70
C GLU A 189 -4.18 -38.83 -26.24
N GLU A 190 -3.22 -39.44 -25.54
CA GLU A 190 -3.33 -39.78 -24.12
C GLU A 190 -3.18 -38.54 -23.24
N MET A 191 -2.26 -37.64 -23.58
CA MET A 191 -2.14 -36.31 -22.98
C MET A 191 -3.45 -35.51 -23.14
N ALA A 192 -4.03 -35.49 -24.35
CA ALA A 192 -5.30 -34.82 -24.62
C ALA A 192 -6.48 -35.45 -23.85
N ASN A 193 -6.55 -36.78 -23.75
CA ASN A 193 -7.57 -37.47 -22.97
C ASN A 193 -7.42 -37.22 -21.45
N TYR A 194 -6.19 -37.12 -20.94
CA TYR A 194 -5.93 -36.72 -19.55
C TYR A 194 -6.39 -35.29 -19.27
N LEU A 195 -6.11 -34.34 -20.18
CA LEU A 195 -6.61 -32.97 -20.12
C LEU A 195 -8.15 -32.92 -20.16
N ALA A 196 -8.80 -33.66 -21.06
CA ALA A 196 -10.26 -33.73 -21.17
C ALA A 196 -10.95 -34.25 -19.88
N THR A 197 -10.24 -35.13 -19.16
CA THR A 197 -10.70 -35.79 -17.94
C THR A 197 -10.47 -34.94 -16.69
N THR A 198 -9.31 -34.30 -16.56
CA THR A 198 -8.93 -33.51 -15.37
C THR A 198 -9.29 -32.03 -15.47
N ARG A 199 -9.36 -31.49 -16.68
CA ARG A 199 -9.70 -30.08 -17.03
C ARG A 199 -8.91 -29.05 -16.21
N PRO A 200 -7.58 -29.05 -16.32
CA PRO A 200 -6.76 -28.07 -15.63
C PRO A 200 -6.80 -26.71 -16.34
N ALA A 201 -6.91 -25.63 -15.57
CA ALA A 201 -6.96 -24.26 -16.08
C ALA A 201 -7.99 -24.06 -17.21
N ALA A 202 -7.69 -23.23 -18.20
CA ALA A 202 -8.51 -23.02 -19.40
C ALA A 202 -8.08 -23.93 -20.58
N VAL A 203 -7.35 -25.02 -20.33
CA VAL A 203 -6.78 -25.88 -21.38
C VAL A 203 -7.87 -26.74 -22.04
N ASP A 204 -8.32 -26.32 -23.23
CA ASP A 204 -9.16 -27.17 -24.09
C ASP A 204 -8.32 -28.31 -24.71
N SER A 205 -8.76 -29.54 -24.47
CA SER A 205 -8.08 -30.77 -24.90
C SER A 205 -8.04 -30.97 -26.42
N GLN A 206 -9.02 -30.43 -27.15
CA GLN A 206 -9.14 -30.56 -28.60
C GLN A 206 -8.25 -29.51 -29.29
N ALA A 207 -8.21 -28.28 -28.76
CA ALA A 207 -7.27 -27.25 -29.18
C ALA A 207 -5.81 -27.70 -28.97
N PHE A 208 -5.50 -28.29 -27.80
CA PHE A 208 -4.18 -28.89 -27.53
C PHE A 208 -3.83 -29.94 -28.58
N LEU A 209 -4.71 -30.93 -28.82
CA LEU A 209 -4.42 -32.00 -29.78
C LEU A 209 -4.27 -31.47 -31.21
N ALA A 210 -5.11 -30.51 -31.63
CA ALA A 210 -5.03 -29.89 -32.95
C ALA A 210 -3.73 -29.08 -33.15
N ILE A 211 -3.23 -28.38 -32.13
CA ILE A 211 -1.91 -27.72 -32.19
C ILE A 211 -0.80 -28.75 -32.38
N VAL A 212 -0.83 -29.84 -31.61
CA VAL A 212 0.19 -30.90 -31.64
C VAL A 212 0.19 -31.65 -32.96
N GLN A 213 -0.99 -31.95 -33.51
CA GLN A 213 -1.17 -32.61 -34.81
C GLN A 213 -1.00 -31.65 -36.01
N ARG A 214 -0.73 -30.36 -35.76
CA ARG A 214 -0.59 -29.28 -36.77
C ARG A 214 -1.86 -28.98 -37.58
N GLU A 215 -3.02 -29.35 -37.06
CA GLU A 215 -4.33 -28.97 -37.59
C GLU A 215 -4.75 -27.55 -37.16
N ALA A 216 -4.16 -27.02 -36.08
CA ALA A 216 -4.32 -25.64 -35.62
C ALA A 216 -3.01 -24.82 -35.80
N PRO A 217 -3.11 -23.49 -36.05
CA PRO A 217 -1.94 -22.64 -36.22
C PRO A 217 -1.19 -22.42 -34.90
N PHE A 218 0.12 -22.68 -34.91
CA PHE A 218 1.02 -22.41 -33.79
C PHE A 218 2.42 -22.13 -34.35
N ASP A 219 3.06 -21.04 -33.90
CA ASP A 219 4.35 -20.60 -34.43
C ASP A 219 5.50 -21.48 -33.92
N LEU A 220 6.39 -21.89 -34.82
CA LEU A 220 7.56 -22.70 -34.50
C LEU A 220 8.88 -21.92 -34.57
N GLN A 221 8.88 -20.65 -35.00
CA GLN A 221 10.09 -19.81 -35.08
C GLN A 221 10.86 -19.66 -33.75
N PRO A 222 10.24 -19.60 -32.56
CA PRO A 222 10.98 -19.54 -31.29
C PRO A 222 11.86 -20.77 -31.02
N TYR A 223 11.45 -21.94 -31.51
CA TYR A 223 12.07 -23.22 -31.19
C TYR A 223 13.11 -23.59 -32.25
N SER A 224 14.30 -23.00 -32.16
CA SER A 224 15.42 -23.22 -33.11
C SER A 224 15.78 -24.70 -33.36
N PHE A 225 15.42 -25.62 -32.47
CA PHE A 225 15.60 -27.06 -32.64
C PHE A 225 14.57 -27.72 -33.60
N LEU A 226 13.45 -27.05 -33.89
CA LEU A 226 12.45 -27.43 -34.88
C LEU A 226 12.66 -26.77 -36.26
N ALA A 227 13.73 -25.99 -36.46
CA ALA A 227 13.96 -25.24 -37.69
C ALA A 227 14.12 -26.10 -38.98
N SER A 228 14.32 -27.42 -38.84
CA SER A 228 14.32 -28.41 -39.93
C SER A 228 13.16 -29.41 -39.88
N HIS A 229 12.20 -29.21 -38.97
CA HIS A 229 10.97 -30.00 -38.89
C HIS A 229 9.93 -29.46 -39.90
N PRO A 230 9.22 -30.32 -40.66
CA PRO A 230 8.19 -29.86 -41.58
C PRO A 230 7.07 -29.11 -40.85
N ALA A 231 6.56 -28.03 -41.44
CA ALA A 231 5.58 -27.15 -40.77
C ALA A 231 4.24 -27.85 -40.48
N GLU A 232 3.93 -28.90 -41.24
CA GLU A 232 2.73 -29.74 -41.19
C GLU A 232 2.96 -31.05 -40.41
N ALA A 233 4.18 -31.33 -39.93
CA ALA A 233 4.48 -32.56 -39.20
C ALA A 233 4.17 -32.41 -37.70
N SER A 234 3.47 -33.40 -37.13
CA SER A 234 3.12 -33.44 -35.70
C SER A 234 4.32 -33.18 -34.77
N LEU A 235 4.04 -32.56 -33.62
CA LEU A 235 4.96 -32.30 -32.52
C LEU A 235 5.12 -33.50 -31.57
N GLU A 236 4.62 -34.69 -31.96
CA GLU A 236 4.80 -35.96 -31.24
C GLU A 236 6.27 -36.18 -30.85
N GLY A 237 6.52 -36.50 -29.57
CA GLY A 237 7.86 -36.69 -29.02
C GLY A 237 8.68 -35.42 -28.77
N PHE A 238 8.22 -34.23 -29.20
CA PHE A 238 8.81 -32.93 -28.86
C PHE A 238 8.16 -32.26 -27.65
N LEU A 239 7.01 -32.74 -27.20
CA LEU A 239 6.41 -32.34 -25.92
C LEU A 239 7.10 -33.11 -24.79
N PHE A 240 7.87 -32.42 -23.94
CA PHE A 240 8.61 -33.10 -22.88
C PHE A 240 7.65 -33.59 -21.75
N PRO A 241 7.71 -34.86 -21.32
CA PRO A 241 6.90 -35.35 -20.20
C PRO A 241 7.46 -34.81 -18.87
N ASP A 242 6.65 -34.08 -18.12
CA ASP A 242 7.06 -33.47 -16.85
C ASP A 242 5.86 -33.09 -15.97
N THR A 243 6.15 -32.51 -14.81
CA THR A 243 5.17 -31.80 -13.97
C THR A 243 5.18 -30.31 -14.29
N TYR A 244 4.07 -29.82 -14.85
CA TYR A 244 3.87 -28.44 -15.25
C TYR A 244 2.99 -27.68 -14.27
N HIS A 245 3.29 -26.40 -14.12
CA HIS A 245 2.56 -25.46 -13.27
C HIS A 245 1.86 -24.46 -14.20
N LEU A 246 0.53 -24.39 -14.14
CA LEU A 246 -0.29 -23.61 -15.07
C LEU A 246 -1.12 -22.54 -14.33
N PRO A 247 -1.04 -21.25 -14.70
CA PRO A 247 -2.02 -20.24 -14.29
C PRO A 247 -3.47 -20.68 -14.58
N LEU A 248 -4.44 -20.18 -13.81
CA LEU A 248 -5.87 -20.56 -13.97
C LEU A 248 -6.43 -20.29 -15.37
N ASP A 249 -5.92 -19.27 -16.05
CA ASP A 249 -6.29 -18.82 -17.40
C ASP A 249 -5.44 -19.45 -18.52
N ALA A 250 -4.47 -20.30 -18.17
CA ALA A 250 -3.60 -20.95 -19.14
C ALA A 250 -4.37 -21.82 -20.14
N ASP A 251 -4.12 -21.60 -21.43
CA ASP A 251 -4.78 -22.27 -22.53
C ASP A 251 -3.91 -23.38 -23.15
N ALA A 252 -4.43 -24.01 -24.21
CA ALA A 252 -3.70 -25.00 -25.00
C ALA A 252 -2.41 -24.44 -25.63
N THR A 253 -2.41 -23.17 -26.05
CA THR A 253 -1.24 -22.50 -26.65
C THR A 253 -0.12 -22.36 -25.62
N TYR A 254 -0.43 -21.87 -24.42
CA TYR A 254 0.49 -21.72 -23.30
C TYR A 254 1.11 -23.06 -22.90
N LEU A 255 0.28 -24.11 -22.77
CA LEU A 255 0.77 -25.44 -22.41
C LEU A 255 1.76 -26.00 -23.44
N VAL A 256 1.45 -25.92 -24.74
CA VAL A 256 2.36 -26.42 -25.78
C VAL A 256 3.67 -25.64 -25.81
N ASP A 257 3.63 -24.31 -25.68
CA ASP A 257 4.84 -23.48 -25.58
C ASP A 257 5.71 -23.89 -24.38
N LEU A 258 5.11 -24.09 -23.21
CA LEU A 258 5.81 -24.51 -21.99
C LEU A 258 6.45 -25.90 -22.14
N MET A 259 5.77 -26.86 -22.78
CA MET A 259 6.31 -28.19 -23.06
C MET A 259 7.45 -28.18 -24.09
N LEU A 260 7.37 -27.34 -25.12
CA LEU A 260 8.43 -27.17 -26.12
C LEU A 260 9.66 -26.43 -25.56
N LYS A 261 9.45 -25.44 -24.66
CA LYS A 261 10.54 -24.80 -23.91
C LYS A 261 11.31 -25.82 -23.06
N ASN A 262 10.60 -26.61 -22.25
CA ASN A 262 11.20 -27.67 -21.44
C ASN A 262 11.99 -28.66 -22.32
N PHE A 263 11.44 -29.10 -23.47
CA PHE A 263 12.20 -29.94 -24.42
C PHE A 263 13.50 -29.26 -24.90
N GLY A 264 13.44 -27.96 -25.24
CA GLY A 264 14.59 -27.19 -25.71
C GLY A 264 15.72 -27.04 -24.68
N GLU A 265 15.37 -27.03 -23.39
CA GLU A 265 16.28 -27.03 -22.24
C GLU A 265 16.83 -28.42 -21.91
N ARG A 266 15.96 -29.43 -21.85
CA ARG A 266 16.32 -30.83 -21.53
C ARG A 266 17.22 -31.41 -22.61
N VAL A 267 16.83 -31.27 -23.88
CA VAL A 267 17.60 -31.70 -25.04
C VAL A 267 18.48 -30.54 -25.52
N ASN A 268 19.34 -30.03 -24.62
CA ASN A 268 20.16 -28.83 -24.78
C ASN A 268 21.08 -28.82 -26.03
N PRO A 269 21.64 -27.65 -26.44
CA PRO A 269 22.48 -27.53 -27.63
C PRO A 269 23.64 -28.54 -27.73
N THR A 270 24.28 -28.90 -26.61
CA THR A 270 25.38 -29.87 -26.56
C THR A 270 24.88 -31.27 -26.92
N MET A 271 23.72 -31.69 -26.40
CA MET A 271 23.08 -32.96 -26.77
C MET A 271 22.68 -32.97 -28.25
N ARG A 272 22.15 -31.85 -28.78
CA ARG A 272 21.81 -31.73 -30.22
C ARG A 272 23.05 -31.82 -31.12
N GLN A 273 24.20 -31.29 -30.69
CA GLN A 273 25.47 -31.46 -31.39
C GLN A 273 25.96 -32.92 -31.36
N LEU A 274 25.83 -33.63 -30.23
CA LEU A 274 26.20 -35.05 -30.12
C LEU A 274 25.30 -35.97 -30.96
N ILE A 275 24.03 -35.63 -31.13
CA ILE A 275 23.10 -36.30 -32.05
C ILE A 275 23.55 -36.10 -33.50
N GLY A 276 23.82 -34.86 -33.91
CA GLY A 276 24.32 -34.55 -35.25
C GLY A 276 25.67 -35.19 -35.57
N ALA A 277 26.56 -35.32 -34.58
CA ALA A 277 27.85 -36.00 -34.71
C ALA A 277 27.73 -37.52 -34.93
N GLN A 278 26.57 -38.12 -34.61
CA GLN A 278 26.25 -39.52 -34.93
C GLN A 278 25.59 -39.67 -36.31
N GLY A 279 25.44 -38.58 -37.08
CA GLY A 279 24.79 -38.57 -38.39
C GLY A 279 23.26 -38.60 -38.35
N LEU A 280 22.66 -38.45 -37.17
CA LEU A 280 21.20 -38.43 -36.97
C LEU A 280 20.67 -37.00 -36.99
N SER A 281 19.48 -36.80 -37.56
CA SER A 281 18.68 -35.62 -37.26
C SER A 281 18.06 -35.72 -35.85
N LEU A 282 17.67 -34.58 -35.28
CA LEU A 282 16.97 -34.55 -33.99
C LEU A 282 15.66 -35.35 -34.03
N ARG A 283 14.92 -35.30 -35.13
CA ARG A 283 13.68 -36.06 -35.32
C ARG A 283 13.93 -37.57 -35.32
N GLU A 284 15.01 -38.04 -35.97
CA GLU A 284 15.38 -39.46 -35.94
C GLU A 284 15.79 -39.90 -34.53
N ALA A 285 16.55 -39.07 -33.78
CA ALA A 285 16.90 -39.35 -32.40
C ALA A 285 15.66 -39.44 -31.48
N VAL A 286 14.68 -38.54 -31.64
CA VAL A 286 13.38 -38.61 -30.92
C VAL A 286 12.56 -39.83 -31.34
N THR A 287 12.59 -40.19 -32.63
CA THR A 287 11.89 -41.39 -33.14
C THR A 287 12.53 -42.69 -32.63
N LEU A 288 13.85 -42.72 -32.41
CA LEU A 288 14.54 -43.84 -31.78
C LEU A 288 14.27 -43.88 -30.26
N ALA A 289 14.27 -42.73 -29.59
CA ALA A 289 14.00 -42.62 -28.15
C ALA A 289 12.56 -42.99 -27.75
N SER A 290 11.61 -43.00 -28.70
CA SER A 290 10.22 -43.43 -28.50
C SER A 290 9.97 -44.92 -28.80
N ILE A 291 11.03 -45.70 -29.03
CA ILE A 291 10.99 -47.15 -29.27
C ILE A 291 11.65 -47.96 -28.11
N VAL A 292 12.41 -47.29 -27.24
CA VAL A 292 13.28 -47.89 -26.20
C VAL A 292 12.62 -47.85 -24.82
#